data_AF-A0A5P3VA61-F1
#
_entry.id   AF-A0A5P3VA61-F1
#
_cell.length_a   1.000
_cell.length_b   1.000
_cell.length_c   1.000
_cell.angle_alpha   90.00
_cell.angle_beta   90.00
_cell.angle_gamma   90.00
#
_symmetry.space_group_name_H-M   'P 1'
#
loop_
_entity.id
_entity.type
_entity.pdbx_description
1 polymer ?
#
loop_
_entity_poly.entity_id
_entity_poly.type
_entity_poly.pdbx_seq_one_letter_code
_entity_poly.pdbx_strand_id
1 'polypeptide(L)' 'MHEAKAQFSRLVDAAANGEEIVIAKAGKPAARLVPRLKKKAGFRRSPPSRLPVDPSI' A
#
# COMPACT_ATOMS: atom_id res chain seq x y z
N MET A 1 15.96 6.23 -20.94
CA MET A 1 14.60 6.36 -20.36
C MET A 1 13.47 5.79 -21.25
N HIS A 2 13.78 5.16 -22.39
CA HIS A 2 12.75 4.62 -23.30
C HIS A 2 12.26 3.22 -22.91
N GLU A 3 13.14 2.39 -22.34
CA GLU A 3 12.84 0.98 -22.05
C GLU A 3 11.90 0.78 -20.85
N ALA A 4 12.12 1.53 -19.76
CA ALA A 4 11.27 1.48 -18.58
C ALA A 4 9.82 1.95 -18.84
N LYS A 5 9.60 2.88 -19.80
CA LYS A 5 8.26 3.36 -20.16
C LYS A 5 7.50 2.33 -20.99
N ALA A 6 8.18 1.55 -21.83
CA ALA A 6 7.58 0.49 -22.63
C ALA A 6 7.25 -0.75 -21.80
N GLN A 7 8.06 -1.06 -20.78
CA GLN A 7 7.91 -2.26 -19.94
C GLN A 7 7.38 -1.96 -18.54
N PHE A 8 6.81 -0.77 -18.32
CA PHE A 8 6.38 -0.33 -17.00
C PHE A 8 5.43 -1.33 -16.32
N SER A 9 4.47 -1.89 -17.04
CA SER A 9 3.55 -2.90 -16.50
C SER A 9 4.28 -4.14 -15.97
N ARG A 10 5.28 -4.65 -16.70
CA ARG A 10 6.07 -5.82 -16.25
C ARG A 10 6.88 -5.51 -15.00
N LEU A 11 7.43 -4.29 -14.89
CA LEU A 11 8.16 -3.85 -13.70
C LEU A 11 7.22 -3.72 -12.49
N VAL A 12 5.98 -3.29 -12.70
CA VAL A 12 4.96 -3.26 -11.64
C VAL A 12 4.58 -4.67 -11.20
N ASP A 13 4.42 -5.61 -12.12
CA ASP A 13 4.14 -7.01 -11.79
C ASP A 13 5.28 -7.66 -11.01
N ALA A 14 6.52 -7.44 -11.43
CA ALA A 14 7.71 -7.92 -10.70
C ALA A 14 7.76 -7.33 -9.28
N ALA A 15 7.50 -6.02 -9.14
CA ALA A 15 7.42 -5.39 -7.83
C ALA A 15 6.24 -5.89 -6.99
N ALA A 16 5.12 -6.25 -7.60
CA ALA A 16 3.99 -6.85 -6.89
C ALA A 16 4.31 -8.27 -6.38
N ASN A 17 5.18 -9.00 -7.08
CA ASN A 17 5.64 -10.34 -6.70
C ASN A 17 6.67 -10.35 -5.56
N GLY A 18 7.17 -9.19 -5.11
CA GLY A 18 8.13 -9.11 -4.02
C GLY A 18 9.45 -8.41 -4.37
N GLU A 19 9.67 -8.07 -5.64
CA GLU A 19 10.94 -7.49 -6.08
C GLU A 19 11.02 -5.98 -5.76
N GLU A 20 12.19 -5.49 -5.39
CA GLU A 20 12.43 -4.04 -5.26
C GLU A 20 13.14 -3.51 -6.50
N ILE A 21 12.49 -2.60 -7.22
CA ILE A 21 13.00 -2.08 -8.49
C ILE A 21 13.20 -0.57 -8.39
N VAL A 22 14.40 -0.09 -8.71
CA VAL A 22 14.74 1.35 -8.72
C VAL A 22 14.78 1.86 -10.16
N ILE A 23 13.95 2.86 -10.45
CA ILE A 23 13.90 3.53 -11.76
C ILE A 23 14.80 4.77 -11.70
N ALA A 24 15.87 4.77 -12.50
CA ALA A 24 16.77 5.92 -12.61
C ALA A 24 16.43 6.81 -13.81
N LYS A 25 16.41 8.13 -13.60
CA LYS A 25 16.27 9.17 -14.64
C LYS A 25 17.56 9.99 -14.70
N ALA A 26 18.16 10.08 -15.89
CA ALA A 26 19.39 10.84 -16.12
C ALA A 26 20.53 10.48 -15.13
N GLY A 27 20.73 9.19 -14.87
CA GLY A 27 21.77 8.69 -13.96
C GLY A 27 21.45 8.84 -12.47
N LYS A 28 20.26 9.34 -12.11
CA LYS A 28 19.84 9.50 -10.71
C LYS A 28 18.59 8.68 -10.40
N PRO A 29 18.48 8.04 -9.23
CA PRO A 29 17.27 7.33 -8.83
C PRO A 29 16.10 8.32 -8.75
N ALA A 30 15.02 8.01 -9.45
CA ALA A 30 13.83 8.88 -9.56
C ALA A 30 12.59 8.26 -8.91
N ALA A 31 12.47 6.93 -8.92
CA ALA A 31 11.38 6.23 -8.27
C ALA A 31 11.82 4.83 -7.82
N ARG A 32 11.09 4.26 -6.87
CA ARG A 32 11.25 2.86 -6.46
C ARG A 32 9.88 2.19 -6.45
N LEU A 33 9.77 1.05 -7.12
CA LEU A 33 8.63 0.16 -7.04
C LEU A 33 8.88 -0.83 -5.91
N VAL A 34 7.91 -0.94 -5.01
CA VAL A 34 7.92 -1.87 -3.88
C VAL A 34 6.56 -2.57 -3.78
N PRO A 35 6.51 -3.79 -3.25
CA PRO A 35 5.25 -4.47 -3.00
C PRO A 35 4.36 -3.64 -2.09
N ARG A 36 3.09 -3.43 -2.49
CA ARG A 36 2.12 -2.79 -1.61
C ARG A 36 1.70 -3.77 -0.52
N LEU A 37 2.13 -3.51 0.71
CA LEU A 37 1.56 -4.17 1.88
C LEU A 37 0.09 -3.77 1.99
N LYS A 38 -0.84 -4.72 1.80
CA LYS A 38 -2.25 -4.52 2.17
C LYS A 38 -2.24 -4.25 3.68
N LYS A 39 -2.37 -2.98 4.09
CA LYS A 39 -2.78 -2.68 5.46
C LYS A 39 -4.07 -3.47 5.66
N LYS A 40 -4.03 -4.53 6.47
CA LYS A 40 -5.25 -5.18 6.94
C LYS A 40 -6.10 -4.02 7.44
N ALA A 41 -7.25 -3.80 6.80
CA ALA A 41 -8.17 -2.76 7.20
C ALA A 41 -8.39 -2.98 8.68
N GLY A 42 -7.76 -2.15 9.50
CA GLY A 42 -7.73 -2.32 10.93
C GLY A 42 -9.17 -2.29 11.34
N PHE A 43 -9.65 -3.43 11.84
CA PHE A 43 -10.90 -3.61 12.54
C PHE A 43 -11.22 -2.30 13.27
N ARG A 44 -12.11 -1.49 12.69
CA ARG A 44 -12.81 -0.44 13.43
C ARG A 44 -13.63 -1.24 14.44
N ARG A 45 -13.03 -1.50 15.59
CA ARG A 45 -13.74 -1.94 16.79
C ARG A 45 -14.82 -0.90 16.99
N SER A 46 -16.04 -1.22 16.56
CA SER A 46 -17.22 -0.53 17.05
C SER A 46 -17.11 -0.56 18.57
N PRO A 47 -17.05 0.58 19.27
CA PRO A 47 -17.17 0.55 20.71
C PRO A 47 -18.49 -0.16 21.04
N PRO A 48 -18.52 -1.15 21.93
CA PRO A 48 -19.79 -1.73 22.35
C PRO A 48 -20.64 -0.60 22.91
N SER A 49 -21.83 -0.44 22.34
CA SER A 49 -22.87 0.48 22.77
C SER A 49 -23.10 0.30 24.28
N ARG A 50 -22.51 1.19 25.09
CA ARG A 50 -22.93 1.33 26.48
C ARG A 50 -24.27 2.04 26.44
N LEU A 51 -25.35 1.27 26.43
CA LEU A 51 -26.65 1.78 26.86
C LEU A 51 -26.48 2.16 28.34
N PRO A 52 -26.70 3.42 28.74
CA PRO A 52 -26.93 3.70 30.14
C PRO A 52 -28.25 3.02 30.51
N VAL A 53 -28.15 1.97 31.34
CA VAL A 53 -29.30 1.49 32.12
C VAL A 53 -29.66 2.64 33.05
N ASP A 54 -30.89 3.13 32.95
CA ASP A 54 -31.41 4.18 33.83
C ASP A 54 -31.70 3.55 35.20
N PRO A 55 -30.97 3.88 36.29
CA PRO A 55 -31.28 3.38 37.61
C PRO A 55 -32.01 4.49 38.37
N SER A 56 -33.26 4.75 37.99
CA SER A 56 -34.17 5.58 38.78
C SER A 56 -35.43 4.77 39.11
N ILE A 57 -35.28 3.87 40.08
CA ILE A 57 -36.31 3.42 41.02
C ILE A 57 -36.01 4.14 42.33
#